data_AF-A0A535IH62-F1
#
_entry.id   AF-A0A535IH62-F1
#
_cell.length_a   1.000
_cell.length_b   1.000
_cell.length_c   1.000
_cell.angle_alpha   90.00
_cell.angle_beta   90.00
_cell.angle_gamma   90.00
#
_symmetry.space_group_name_H-M   'P 1'
#
loop_
_entity.id
_entity.type
_entity.pdbx_description
1 polymer ?
#
loop_
_entity_poly.entity_id
_entity_poly.type
_entity_poly.pdbx_seq_one_letter_code
_entity_poly.pdbx_strand_id
1 'polypeptide(L)' 'MNIRSARIEDVEDMRALIARYANEDRMLERSRDFLVERLRDYVVADDDDAFQGCCALAVLTPDLAE' A
#
# COMPACT_ATOMS: atom_id res chain seq x y z
N MET A 1 4.45 -11.77 13.97
CA MET A 1 4.58 -10.57 13.12
C MET A 1 5.60 -10.82 12.02
N ASN A 2 5.16 -10.73 10.77
CA ASN A 2 5.92 -11.00 9.56
C ASN A 2 5.76 -9.84 8.56
N ILE A 3 6.79 -9.58 7.74
CA ILE A 3 6.72 -8.59 6.66
C ILE A 3 6.92 -9.33 5.33
N ARG A 4 5.97 -9.18 4.43
CA ARG A 4 5.96 -9.86 3.12
C ARG A 4 5.55 -8.92 2.01
N SER A 5 5.82 -9.32 0.76
CA SER A 5 5.22 -8.66 -0.40
C SER A 5 3.70 -8.70 -0.33
N ALA A 6 3.07 -7.60 -0.77
CA ALA A 6 1.62 -7.52 -0.86
C ALA A 6 1.07 -8.51 -1.90
N ARG A 7 -0.12 -9.03 -1.62
CA ARG A 7 -0.89 -9.94 -2.47
C ARG A 7 -2.20 -9.28 -2.85
N ILE A 8 -2.87 -9.85 -3.85
CA ILE A 8 -4.18 -9.33 -4.30
C ILE A 8 -5.23 -9.35 -3.19
N GLU A 9 -5.15 -10.32 -2.27
CA GLU A 9 -6.05 -10.43 -1.11
C GLU A 9 -5.91 -9.24 -0.13
N ASP A 10 -4.73 -8.59 -0.07
CA ASP A 10 -4.48 -7.48 0.85
C ASP A 10 -5.05 -6.14 0.33
N VAL A 11 -5.42 -6.05 -0.95
CA VAL A 11 -5.72 -4.76 -1.61
C VAL A 11 -6.87 -4.02 -0.95
N GLU A 12 -7.92 -4.72 -0.52
CA GLU A 12 -9.06 -4.05 0.13
C GLU A 12 -8.70 -3.54 1.53
N ASP A 13 -7.90 -4.29 2.31
CA ASP A 13 -7.43 -3.85 3.63
C ASP A 13 -6.47 -2.66 3.52
N MET A 14 -5.55 -2.71 2.54
CA MET A 14 -4.66 -1.60 2.20
C MET A 14 -5.47 -0.35 1.81
N ARG A 15 -6.47 -0.50 0.93
CA ARG A 15 -7.32 0.60 0.48
C ARG A 15 -8.11 1.21 1.64
N ALA A 16 -8.68 0.39 2.51
CA ALA A 16 -9.42 0.84 3.67
C ALA A 16 -8.51 1.64 4.64
N LEU A 17 -7.30 1.14 4.90
CA LEU A 17 -6.33 1.82 5.76
C LEU A 17 -5.88 3.17 5.17
N ILE A 18 -5.54 3.20 3.89
CA ILE A 18 -5.14 4.42 3.18
C ILE A 18 -6.28 5.43 3.16
N ALA A 19 -7.51 4.99 2.84
CA ALA A 19 -8.69 5.85 2.83
C ALA A 19 -8.96 6.46 4.20
N ARG A 20 -8.80 5.69 5.29
CA ARG A 20 -8.94 6.22 6.66
C ARG A 20 -8.00 7.40 6.89
N TYR A 21 -6.71 7.25 6.58
CA TYR A 21 -5.73 8.32 6.76
C TYR A 21 -5.87 9.46 5.76
N ALA A 22 -6.41 9.20 4.55
CA ALA A 22 -6.73 10.25 3.60
C ALA A 22 -7.88 11.13 4.10
N ASN A 23 -8.90 10.55 4.73
CA ASN A 23 -9.97 11.31 5.40
C ASN A 23 -9.46 12.12 6.61
N GLU A 24 -8.29 11.77 7.16
CA GLU A 24 -7.60 12.53 8.21
C GLU A 24 -6.62 13.58 7.65
N ASP A 25 -6.57 13.80 6.33
CA ASP A 25 -5.59 14.66 5.63
C ASP A 25 -4.12 14.24 5.83
N ARG A 26 -3.88 12.95 6.15
CA ARG A 26 -2.53 12.41 6.42
C ARG A 26 -1.92 11.62 5.27
N MET A 27 -2.74 11.24 4.28
CA MET A 27 -2.30 10.50 3.10
C MET A 27 -3.08 10.93 1.86
N LEU A 28 -2.56 10.62 0.67
CA LEU A 28 -3.31 10.76 -0.57
C LEU A 28 -4.22 9.54 -0.75
N GLU A 29 -5.48 9.77 -1.11
CA GLU A 29 -6.39 8.69 -1.48
C GLU A 29 -5.84 7.91 -2.68
N ARG A 30 -6.04 6.59 -2.66
CA ARG A 30 -5.66 5.66 -3.71
C ARG A 30 -6.86 4.83 -4.14
N SER A 31 -7.10 4.76 -5.45
CA SER A 31 -8.10 3.86 -6.01
C SER A 31 -7.65 2.41 -5.92
N ARG A 32 -8.60 1.48 -6.04
CA ARG A 32 -8.30 0.05 -6.11
C ARG A 32 -7.37 -0.27 -7.28
N ASP A 33 -7.66 0.26 -8.47
CA ASP A 33 -6.84 0.02 -9.67
C ASP A 33 -5.39 0.47 -9.47
N PHE A 34 -5.18 1.65 -8.87
CA PHE A 34 -3.84 2.14 -8.56
C PHE A 34 -3.05 1.17 -7.67
N LEU A 35 -3.70 0.61 -6.63
CA LEU A 35 -3.06 -0.34 -5.73
C LEU A 35 -2.74 -1.67 -6.42
N VAL A 36 -3.62 -2.12 -7.33
CA VAL A 36 -3.39 -3.34 -8.12
C VAL A 36 -2.24 -3.15 -9.11
N GLU A 37 -2.24 -2.05 -9.85
CA GLU A 37 -1.19 -1.73 -10.84
C GLU A 37 0.20 -1.61 -10.18
N ARG A 38 0.24 -1.14 -8.93
CA ARG A 38 1.47 -0.93 -8.18
C ARG A 38 1.72 -1.94 -7.08
N LEU A 39 1.00 -3.06 -7.06
CA LEU A 39 1.02 -4.02 -5.95
C LEU A 39 2.44 -4.48 -5.56
N ARG A 40 3.33 -4.59 -6.55
CA ARG A 40 4.73 -5.00 -6.37
C ARG A 40 5.59 -4.00 -5.61
N ASP A 41 5.17 -2.74 -5.54
CA ASP A 41 5.84 -1.69 -4.78
C ASP A 41 5.52 -1.79 -3.28
N TYR A 42 4.50 -2.57 -2.91
CA TYR A 42 3.99 -2.64 -1.54
C TYR A 42 4.49 -3.88 -0.77
N VAL A 43 4.72 -3.65 0.51
CA VAL A 43 4.91 -4.67 1.54
C VAL A 43 3.80 -4.55 2.58
N VAL A 44 3.41 -5.69 3.14
CA VAL A 44 2.39 -5.83 4.17
C VAL A 44 3.02 -6.43 5.42
N ALA A 45 2.65 -5.88 6.57
CA ALA A 45 2.90 -6.49 7.87
C ALA A 45 1.68 -7.32 8.27
N ASP A 46 1.89 -8.60 8.58
CA ASP A 46 0.88 -9.50 9.09
C ASP A 46 1.26 -10.07 10.46
N ASP A 47 0.27 -10.45 11.26
CA ASP A 47 0.44 -11.21 12.50
C ASP A 47 -0.62 -12.32 12.51
N ASP A 48 -0.18 -13.58 12.48
CA ASP A 48 -1.05 -14.76 12.30
C ASP A 48 -2.05 -14.60 11.13
N ASP A 49 -1.54 -14.22 9.95
CA ASP A 49 -2.29 -13.93 8.72
C ASP A 49 -3.28 -12.74 8.82
N ALA A 50 -3.31 -12.01 9.94
CA ALA A 50 -4.09 -10.79 10.08
C ALA A 50 -3.30 -9.55 9.64
N PHE A 51 -3.86 -8.78 8.70
CA PHE A 51 -3.28 -7.51 8.22
C PHE A 51 -3.10 -6.50 9.36
N GLN A 52 -1.87 -6.00 9.53
CA GLN A 52 -1.53 -4.96 10.52
C GLN A 52 -1.18 -3.61 9.87
N GLY A 53 -0.79 -3.61 8.59
CA GLY A 53 -0.47 -2.40 7.87
C GLY A 53 0.30 -2.66 6.57
N CYS A 54 0.53 -1.58 5.81
CA CYS A 54 1.28 -1.64 4.56
C CYS A 54 2.23 -0.46 4.40
N CYS A 55 3.23 -0.63 3.56
CA CYS A 55 4.16 0.42 3.12
C CYS A 55 4.45 0.24 1.63
N ALA A 56 4.72 1.33 0.91
CA ALA A 56 5.19 1.29 -0.47
C ALA A 56 6.55 1.96 -0.61
N LEU A 57 7.37 1.42 -1.50
CA LEU A 57 8.62 2.03 -1.94
C LEU A 57 8.52 2.43 -3.41
N ALA A 58 8.35 3.73 -3.67
CA ALA A 58 8.45 4.27 -5.02
C ALA A 58 9.91 4.65 -5.31
N VAL A 59 10.54 3.96 -6.26
CA VAL A 59 11.88 4.30 -6.73
C VAL A 59 11.77 5.36 -7.81
N LEU A 60 12.40 6.51 -7.60
CA LEU A 60 12.50 7.58 -8.58
C LEU A 60 13.88 7.54 -9.23
N THR A 61 13.92 7.51 -10.56
CA THR A 61 15.14 7.72 -11.34
C THR A 61 15.27 9.20 -11.68
N PRO A 62 16.49 9.70 -11.98
CA PRO A 62 16.69 11.09 -12.38
C PRO A 62 15.81 11.50 -13.57
N ASP A 63 15.58 10.59 -14.51
CA ASP A 63 14.74 10.80 -15.70
C ASP A 63 13.22 10.83 -15.42
N LEU A 64 12.78 10.52 -14.19
CA LEU A 64 11.36 10.53 -13.80
C LEU A 64 10.97 11.81 -13.04
N ALA A 65 11.93 12.70 -12.80
CA ALA A 65 11.75 13.94 -12.02
C ALA A 65 11.55 15.20 -12.90
N GLU A 66 11.38 15.05 -14.22
CA GLU A 66 11.19 16.17 -15.17
C GLU A 66 9.71 16.47 -15.47
#